data_AF-A0A1E4T207-F1
#
_entry.id   AF-A0A1E4T207-F1
#
_cell.length_a   1.000
_cell.length_b   1.000
_cell.length_c   1.000
_cell.angle_alpha   90.00
_cell.angle_beta   90.00
_cell.angle_gamma   90.00
#
_symmetry.space_group_name_H-M   'P 1'
#
loop_
_entity.id
_entity.type
_entity.pdbx_description
1 polymer ?
#
loop_
_entity_poly.entity_id
_entity_poly.type
_entity_poly.pdbx_seq_one_letter_code
_entity_poly.pdbx_strand_id
1 'polypeptide(L)'
;MSFVLRKNLSTLIPPKVASAANLGSNPAAKRMQHIVSFYSKLPRGNATFSKASTPFGKYKEKYFDTGSGKPLLHISLFFLGLGYGLEYYFHLSHHKEH
;
A
#
# COMPACT_ATOMS: atom_id res chain seq x y z
N MET A 1 60.49 -8.04 -9.81
CA MET A 1 59.40 -7.04 -9.87
C MET A 1 58.10 -7.76 -10.20
N SER A 2 57.22 -7.95 -9.23
CA SER A 2 55.98 -8.71 -9.36
C SER A 2 54.90 -7.84 -10.04
N PHE A 3 54.36 -8.30 -11.17
CA PHE A 3 53.24 -7.67 -11.84
C PHE A 3 51.93 -8.16 -11.20
N VAL A 4 51.28 -7.29 -10.42
CA VAL A 4 49.99 -7.59 -9.78
C VAL A 4 48.86 -7.07 -10.67
N LEU A 5 48.24 -7.97 -11.44
CA LEU A 5 47.07 -7.65 -12.26
C LEU A 5 45.80 -7.59 -11.37
N ARG A 6 45.46 -6.40 -10.86
CA ARG A 6 44.20 -6.16 -10.13
C ARG A 6 43.03 -6.05 -11.13
N LYS A 7 42.42 -7.17 -11.52
CA LYS A 7 41.25 -7.16 -12.43
C LYS A 7 40.00 -6.55 -11.76
N ASN A 8 39.62 -5.37 -12.25
CA ASN A 8 38.37 -5.14 -12.99
C ASN A 8 36.98 -5.39 -12.37
N LEU A 9 36.82 -5.59 -11.06
CA LEU A 9 35.46 -5.73 -10.49
C LEU A 9 34.69 -4.39 -10.32
N SER A 10 35.33 -3.25 -10.56
CA SER A 10 34.69 -1.93 -10.37
C SER A 10 33.71 -1.54 -11.49
N THR A 11 33.61 -2.33 -12.57
CA THR A 11 32.72 -2.06 -13.71
C THR A 11 31.53 -3.02 -13.80
N LEU A 12 31.42 -4.01 -12.91
CA LEU A 12 30.29 -4.97 -12.90
C LEU A 12 29.06 -4.40 -12.18
N ILE A 13 29.23 -3.36 -11.38
CA ILE A 13 28.14 -2.69 -10.69
C ILE A 13 27.73 -1.50 -11.56
N PRO A 14 26.62 -1.56 -12.31
CA PRO A 14 26.17 -0.42 -13.08
C PRO A 14 25.95 0.76 -12.11
N PRO A 15 26.35 1.99 -12.49
CA PRO A 15 26.15 3.17 -11.66
C PRO A 15 24.66 3.30 -11.32
N LYS A 16 24.33 3.88 -10.16
CA LYS A 16 22.93 4.05 -9.71
C LYS A 16 22.18 4.97 -10.68
N VAL A 17 21.66 4.38 -11.75
CA VAL A 17 20.86 5.07 -12.74
C VAL A 17 19.50 5.35 -12.14
N ALA A 18 19.14 6.63 -12.10
CA ALA A 18 17.90 7.12 -11.46
C ALA A 18 16.62 6.48 -12.02
N SER A 19 16.68 5.81 -13.18
CA SER A 19 15.67 4.90 -13.71
C SER A 19 16.20 4.19 -14.95
N ALA A 20 16.15 2.85 -15.00
CA ALA A 20 16.58 2.06 -16.15
C ALA A 20 15.77 2.40 -17.43
N ALA A 21 14.53 2.85 -17.29
CA ALA A 21 13.66 3.21 -18.41
C ALA A 21 14.09 4.50 -19.14
N ASN A 22 14.88 5.36 -18.50
CA ASN A 22 15.20 6.70 -19.00
C ASN A 22 16.56 6.81 -19.72
N LEU A 23 17.30 5.70 -19.82
CA LEU A 23 18.69 5.66 -20.31
C LEU A 23 18.83 5.60 -21.82
N GLY A 24 17.86 5.00 -22.52
CA GLY A 24 17.87 4.86 -23.98
C GLY A 24 16.75 5.61 -24.69
N SER A 25 15.86 6.28 -23.95
CA SER A 25 14.74 6.99 -24.55
C SER A 25 15.24 8.27 -25.24
N ASN A 26 15.00 8.38 -26.55
CA ASN A 26 15.22 9.59 -27.34
C ASN A 26 14.68 10.82 -26.57
N PRO A 27 15.46 11.92 -26.43
CA PRO A 27 14.98 13.16 -25.81
C PRO A 27 13.65 13.66 -26.37
N ALA A 28 13.37 13.43 -27.65
CA ALA A 28 12.09 13.72 -28.29
C ALA A 28 10.93 12.86 -27.73
N ALA A 29 11.19 11.59 -27.40
CA ALA A 29 10.20 10.70 -26.78
C ALA A 29 9.87 11.14 -25.34
N LYS A 30 10.86 11.59 -24.56
CA LYS A 30 10.61 12.20 -23.24
C LYS A 30 9.72 13.43 -23.35
N ARG A 31 10.03 14.34 -24.29
CA ARG A 31 9.19 15.54 -24.56
C ARG A 31 7.76 15.15 -24.93
N MET A 32 7.60 14.15 -25.79
CA MET A 32 6.28 13.65 -26.19
C MET A 32 5.50 13.06 -25.00
N GLN A 33 6.15 12.26 -24.14
CA GLN A 33 5.53 11.74 -22.92
C GLN A 33 5.11 12.86 -21.96
N HIS A 34 5.93 13.89 -21.80
CA HIS A 34 5.58 15.07 -20.97
C HIS A 34 4.35 15.79 -21.52
N ILE A 35 4.28 16.02 -22.84
CA ILE A 35 3.12 16.65 -23.49
C ILE A 35 1.86 15.82 -23.27
N VAL A 36 1.89 14.51 -23.55
CA VAL A 36 0.74 13.62 -23.33
C VAL A 36 0.32 13.62 -21.85
N SER A 37 1.29 13.58 -20.93
CA SER A 37 1.01 13.61 -19.49
C SER A 37 0.43 14.95 -19.02
N PHE A 38 0.80 16.05 -19.66
CA PHE A 38 0.28 17.38 -19.35
C PHE A 38 -1.19 17.48 -19.77
N TYR A 39 -1.50 17.07 -21.00
CA TYR A 39 -2.88 17.11 -21.49
C TYR A 39 -3.78 16.06 -20.85
N SER A 40 -3.24 14.92 -20.40
CA SER A 40 -4.01 13.92 -19.66
C SER A 40 -4.36 14.36 -18.24
N LYS A 41 -3.51 15.18 -17.62
CA LYS A 41 -3.67 15.70 -16.25
C LYS A 41 -4.35 17.08 -16.18
N LEU A 42 -4.73 17.67 -17.32
CA LEU A 42 -5.57 18.87 -17.31
C LEU A 42 -6.76 18.63 -16.37
N PRO A 43 -7.11 19.58 -15.49
CA PRO A 43 -8.20 19.40 -14.53
C PRO A 43 -9.52 19.13 -15.24
N ARG A 44 -9.88 17.85 -15.38
CA ARG A 44 -11.15 17.41 -15.97
C ARG A 44 -12.20 17.36 -14.86
N GLY A 45 -12.59 18.53 -14.35
CA GLY A 45 -13.53 18.65 -13.24
C GLY A 45 -13.16 17.79 -12.02
N ASN A 46 -14.08 17.63 -11.08
CA ASN A 46 -13.89 16.70 -9.97
C ASN A 46 -13.97 15.27 -10.51
N ALA A 47 -12.86 14.53 -10.44
CA ALA A 47 -12.89 13.08 -10.64
C ALA A 47 -13.94 12.50 -9.68
N THR A 48 -14.96 11.84 -10.21
CA THR A 48 -15.92 11.11 -9.41
C THR A 48 -15.20 9.92 -8.79
N PHE A 49 -14.61 10.12 -7.62
CA PHE A 49 -14.18 8.99 -6.80
C PHE A 49 -15.42 8.12 -6.62
N SER A 50 -15.35 6.88 -7.09
CA SER A 50 -16.47 5.94 -7.03
C SER A 50 -16.84 5.78 -5.57
N LYS A 51 -17.92 6.44 -5.13
CA LYS A 51 -18.47 6.27 -3.80
C LYS A 51 -18.78 4.80 -3.63
N ALA A 52 -18.23 4.19 -2.60
CA ALA A 52 -18.37 2.76 -2.46
C ALA A 52 -19.84 2.42 -2.15
N SER A 53 -20.46 1.59 -3.01
CA SER A 53 -21.86 1.18 -2.83
C SER A 53 -21.99 0.10 -1.75
N THR A 54 -21.01 -0.80 -1.68
CA THR A 54 -20.95 -1.94 -0.76
C THR A 54 -20.81 -1.50 0.70
N PRO A 55 -21.45 -2.17 1.68
CA PRO A 55 -21.33 -1.83 3.10
C PRO A 55 -19.87 -1.80 3.60
N PHE A 56 -19.05 -2.78 3.20
CA PHE A 56 -17.62 -2.79 3.51
C PHE A 56 -16.88 -1.59 2.93
N GLY A 57 -17.25 -1.18 1.71
CA GLY A 57 -16.65 -0.03 1.06
C GLY A 57 -16.98 1.29 1.77
N LYS A 58 -18.22 1.45 2.24
CA LYS A 58 -18.62 2.60 3.08
C LYS A 58 -17.86 2.64 4.41
N TYR A 59 -17.64 1.48 5.02
CA TYR A 59 -16.83 1.38 6.24
C TYR A 59 -15.36 1.75 5.98
N LYS A 60 -14.77 1.26 4.88
CA LYS A 60 -13.42 1.62 4.44
C LYS A 60 -13.28 3.14 4.23
N GLU A 61 -14.19 3.73 3.47
CA GLU A 61 -14.20 5.17 3.20
C GLU A 61 -14.28 5.99 4.50
N LYS A 62 -15.12 5.56 5.45
CA LYS A 62 -15.32 6.28 6.71
C LYS A 62 -14.12 6.20 7.67
N TYR A 63 -13.46 5.04 7.77
CA TYR A 63 -12.48 4.80 8.84
C TYR A 63 -11.06 4.54 8.36
N PHE A 64 -10.85 3.96 7.19
CA PHE A 64 -9.51 3.65 6.67
C PHE A 64 -8.97 4.79 5.80
N ASP A 65 -9.78 5.30 4.87
CA ASP A 65 -9.33 6.35 3.94
C ASP A 65 -9.18 7.72 4.63
N THR A 66 -9.78 7.90 5.82
CA THR A 66 -9.61 9.08 6.69
C THR A 66 -8.39 9.01 7.61
N GLY A 67 -7.64 7.90 7.59
CA GLY A 67 -6.50 7.69 8.48
C GLY A 67 -6.88 7.56 9.96
N SER A 68 -8.15 7.23 10.26
CA SER A 68 -8.63 7.13 11.63
C SER A 68 -8.13 5.84 12.30
N GLY A 69 -7.68 5.92 13.57
CA GLY A 69 -7.31 4.75 14.37
C GLY A 69 -8.49 3.92 14.88
N LYS A 70 -9.73 4.34 14.60
CA LYS A 70 -10.98 3.67 15.05
C LYS A 70 -11.11 2.20 14.63
N PRO A 71 -10.65 1.75 13.44
CA PRO A 71 -10.67 0.32 13.09
C PRO A 71 -9.95 -0.56 14.10
N LEU A 72 -8.87 -0.07 14.73
CA LEU A 72 -8.16 -0.80 15.78
C LEU A 72 -9.00 -0.96 17.05
N LEU A 73 -9.80 0.05 17.39
CA LEU A 73 -10.74 -0.06 18.50
C LEU A 73 -11.89 -1.00 18.18
N HIS A 74 -12.44 -0.94 16.96
CA HIS A 74 -13.51 -1.85 16.53
C HIS A 74 -13.07 -3.31 16.59
N ILE A 75 -11.85 -3.62 16.13
CA ILE A 75 -11.35 -4.99 16.15
C ILE A 75 -11.05 -5.48 17.57
N SER A 76 -10.49 -4.61 18.43
CA SER A 76 -10.27 -4.94 19.86
C SER A 76 -11.59 -5.25 20.57
N LEU A 77 -12.59 -4.40 20.38
CA LEU A 77 -13.90 -4.57 21.01
C LEU A 77 -14.62 -5.83 20.51
N PHE A 78 -14.46 -6.18 19.23
CA PHE A 78 -14.98 -7.41 18.66
C PHE A 78 -14.36 -8.65 19.33
N PHE A 79 -13.03 -8.69 19.47
CA PHE A 79 -12.35 -9.82 20.10
C PHE A 79 -12.66 -9.92 21.60
N LEU A 80 -12.78 -8.81 22.32
CA LEU A 80 -13.17 -8.81 23.73
C LEU A 80 -14.58 -9.36 23.90
N GLY A 81 -15.55 -8.90 23.11
CA GLY A 81 -16.93 -9.38 23.18
C GLY A 81 -17.07 -10.85 22.81
N LEU A 82 -16.40 -11.28 21.74
CA LEU A 82 -16.38 -12.69 21.36
C LEU A 82 -15.70 -13.57 22.41
N GLY A 83 -14.53 -13.16 22.90
CA GLY A 83 -13.78 -13.90 23.91
C GLY A 83 -14.61 -14.11 25.18
N TYR A 84 -15.21 -13.03 25.70
CA TYR A 84 -16.09 -13.10 26.86
C TYR A 84 -17.33 -13.96 26.61
N GLY A 85 -17.94 -13.86 25.43
CA GLY A 85 -19.10 -14.69 25.08
C GLY A 85 -18.76 -16.18 25.02
N LEU A 86 -17.61 -16.53 24.46
CA LEU A 86 -17.12 -17.91 24.40
C LEU A 86 -16.77 -18.43 25.80
N GLU A 87 -16.06 -17.65 26.61
CA GLU A 87 -15.74 -18.00 27.99
C GLU A 87 -17.02 -18.21 28.83
N TYR A 88 -18.01 -17.34 28.67
CA TYR A 88 -19.29 -17.49 29.33
C TYR A 88 -20.01 -18.78 28.90
N TYR A 89 -20.05 -19.05 27.59
CA TYR A 89 -20.76 -20.20 27.04
C TYR A 89 -20.07 -21.54 27.36
N PHE A 90 -18.74 -21.61 27.36
CA PHE A 90 -18.02 -22.87 27.58
C PHE A 90 -17.64 -23.11 29.04
N HIS A 91 -17.46 -22.06 29.84
CA HIS A 91 -16.95 -22.19 31.21
C HIS A 91 -18.01 -21.82 32.25
N LEU A 92 -18.56 -20.61 32.21
CA LEU A 92 -19.45 -20.11 33.29
C LEU A 92 -20.88 -20.70 33.23
N SER A 93 -21.37 -21.06 32.05
CA SER A 93 -22.73 -21.61 31.88
C SER A 93 -22.91 -22.99 32.52
N HIS A 94 -21.88 -23.85 32.45
CA HIS A 94 -21.90 -25.22 32.97
C HIS A 94 -21.33 -25.31 34.40
N HIS A 95 -20.98 -24.18 34.99
CA HIS A 95 -20.35 -24.10 36.31
C HIS A 95 -21.27 -24.54 37.47
N LYS A 96 -22.57 -24.75 37.19
CA LYS A 96 -23.59 -25.23 38.14
C LYS A 96 -24.01 -26.69 37.91
N GLU A 97 -23.59 -27.29 36.80
CA GLU A 97 -23.87 -28.70 36.46
C GLU A 97 -22.73 -29.65 36.85
N HIS A 98 -21.65 -29.10 37.42
CA HIS A 98 -20.56 -29.82 38.08
C HIS A 98 -20.59 -29.62 39.58
#